data_AF-A0A9W8D6G1-F1
#
_entry.id   AF-A0A9W8D6G1-F1
#
_cell.length_a   1.000
_cell.length_b   1.000
_cell.length_c   1.000
_cell.angle_alpha   90.00
_cell.angle_beta   90.00
_cell.angle_gamma   90.00
#
_symmetry.space_group_name_H-M   'P 1'
#
loop_
_entity.id
_entity.type
_entity.pdbx_description
1 polymer ?
#
loop_
_entity_poly.entity_id
_entity_poly.type
_entity_poly.pdbx_seq_one_letter_code
_entity_poly.pdbx_strand_id
1 'polypeptide(L)'
;MPTLRQRLDTVFLGYFISHIPITIAVDVLPLLPTEIIPQPLLSLNRFLTTTIGDPFMVIDRTRTDLVWFRSLLTCELFVQLPFFFYAVWMLWTGSSRRHLWLLMYG
;
A
#
# COMPACT_ATOMS: atom_id res chain seq x y z
N MET A 1 -3.51 28.01 -17.91
CA MET A 1 -3.53 26.55 -18.10
C MET A 1 -2.59 25.92 -17.10
N PRO A 2 -2.97 24.84 -16.40
CA PRO A 2 -2.07 24.19 -15.46
C PRO A 2 -0.85 23.62 -16.19
N THR A 3 0.34 23.79 -15.61
CA THR A 3 1.59 23.29 -16.18
C THR A 3 1.65 21.76 -16.11
N LEU A 4 2.47 21.12 -16.95
CA LEU A 4 2.64 19.66 -16.94
C LEU A 4 2.97 19.14 -15.53
N ARG A 5 3.80 19.89 -14.78
CA ARG A 5 4.14 19.60 -13.39
C ARG A 5 2.93 19.55 -12.47
N GLN A 6 2.03 20.54 -12.56
CA GLN A 6 0.82 20.56 -11.73
C GLN A 6 -0.12 19.38 -12.04
N ARG A 7 -0.16 18.93 -13.31
CA ARG A 7 -0.95 17.74 -13.68
C ARG A 7 -0.34 16.47 -13.10
N LEU A 8 0.99 16.34 -13.15
CA LEU A 8 1.70 15.20 -12.56
C LEU A 8 1.52 15.16 -11.03
N ASP A 9 1.61 16.31 -10.35
CA ASP A 9 1.40 16.38 -8.90
C ASP A 9 0.00 15.87 -8.51
N THR A 10 -1.05 16.20 -9.29
CA THR A 10 -2.40 15.66 -9.08
C THR A 10 -2.50 14.17 -9.32
N VAL A 11 -1.81 13.64 -10.35
CA VAL A 11 -1.78 12.20 -10.62
C VAL A 11 -1.08 11.45 -9.48
N PHE A 12 0.05 11.95 -9.01
CA PHE A 12 0.77 11.37 -7.88
C PHE A 12 -0.05 11.44 -6.58
N LEU A 13 -0.73 12.56 -6.33
CA LEU A 13 -1.64 12.69 -5.20
C LEU A 13 -2.75 11.63 -5.25
N GLY A 14 -3.40 11.47 -6.41
CA GLY A 14 -4.43 10.44 -6.62
C GLY A 14 -3.88 9.02 -6.44
N TYR A 15 -2.66 8.77 -6.94
CA TYR A 15 -1.96 7.51 -6.77
C TYR A 15 -1.70 7.20 -5.29
N PHE A 16 -1.09 8.10 -4.51
CA PHE A 16 -0.80 7.85 -3.10
C PHE A 16 -2.08 7.71 -2.26
N ILE A 17 -3.11 8.51 -2.54
CA ILE A 17 -4.39 8.41 -1.84
C ILE A 17 -5.07 7.07 -2.10
N SER A 18 -5.05 6.56 -3.33
CA SER A 18 -5.64 5.26 -3.66
C SER A 18 -4.78 4.09 -3.16
N HIS A 19 -3.46 4.25 -3.08
CA HIS A 19 -2.56 3.21 -2.61
C HIS A 19 -2.72 2.92 -1.12
N ILE A 20 -2.83 3.94 -0.27
CA ILE A 20 -2.98 3.79 1.19
C ILE A 20 -4.09 2.79 1.59
N PRO A 21 -5.35 2.93 1.15
CA PRO A 21 -6.41 2.00 1.52
C PRO A 21 -6.19 0.61 0.92
N ILE A 22 -5.57 0.49 -0.27
CA ILE A 22 -5.26 -0.80 -0.88
C ILE A 22 -4.20 -1.53 -0.06
N THR A 23 -3.11 -0.86 0.33
CA THR A 23 -2.06 -1.44 1.18
C THR A 23 -2.63 -1.90 2.52
N ILE A 24 -3.51 -1.11 3.14
CA ILE A 24 -4.18 -1.51 4.39
C ILE A 24 -5.14 -2.69 4.18
N ALA A 25 -5.87 -2.72 3.06
CA ALA A 25 -6.89 -3.72 2.80
C ALA A 25 -6.34 -5.04 2.26
N VAL A 26 -5.14 -5.06 1.67
CA VAL A 26 -4.54 -6.23 1.02
C VAL A 26 -3.24 -6.62 1.72
N ASP A 27 -2.25 -5.74 1.73
CA ASP A 27 -0.87 -6.05 2.17
C ASP A 27 -0.76 -6.27 3.67
N VAL A 28 -1.65 -5.66 4.47
CA VAL A 28 -1.69 -5.86 5.92
C VAL A 28 -2.37 -7.19 6.29
N LEU A 29 -3.25 -7.75 5.45
CA LEU A 29 -4.01 -8.96 5.80
C LEU A 29 -3.14 -10.18 6.11
N PRO A 30 -2.09 -10.52 5.32
CA PRO A 30 -1.21 -11.65 5.61
C PRO A 30 -0.41 -11.48 6.90
N LEU A 31 -0.29 -10.25 7.42
CA LEU A 31 0.44 -9.94 8.64
C LEU A 31 -0.45 -10.08 9.89
N LEU A 32 -1.77 -9.84 9.75
CA LEU A 32 -2.71 -9.88 10.86
C LEU A 32 -3.23 -11.30 11.15
N PRO A 33 -3.60 -11.58 12.42
CA PRO A 33 -4.32 -12.78 12.79
C PRO A 33 -5.76 -12.73 12.24
N THR A 34 -6.31 -13.86 11.81
CA THR A 34 -7.65 -13.90 11.17
C THR A 34 -8.78 -13.46 12.09
N GLU A 35 -8.58 -13.53 13.41
CA GLU A 35 -9.57 -13.17 14.43
C GLU A 35 -9.87 -11.68 14.50
N ILE A 36 -8.94 -10.82 14.06
CA ILE A 36 -9.12 -9.36 14.10
C ILE A 36 -9.52 -8.77 12.74
N ILE A 37 -9.54 -9.59 11.69
CA ILE A 37 -9.81 -9.11 10.33
C ILE A 37 -11.33 -9.04 10.12
N PRO A 38 -11.86 -7.87 9.70
CA PRO A 38 -13.27 -7.73 9.33
C PRO A 38 -13.69 -8.71 8.23
N GLN A 39 -14.93 -9.21 8.32
CA GLN A 39 -15.51 -10.14 7.34
C GLN A 39 -15.42 -9.69 5.87
N PRO A 40 -15.61 -8.40 5.51
CA PRO A 40 -15.45 -7.95 4.13
C PRO A 40 -14.03 -8.15 3.59
N LEU A 41 -13.01 -7.93 4.43
CA LEU A 41 -11.60 -8.09 4.05
C LEU A 41 -11.21 -9.56 3.94
N LEU A 42 -11.75 -10.42 4.80
CA LEU A 42 -11.60 -11.87 4.66
C LEU A 42 -12.24 -12.39 3.36
N SER A 43 -13.40 -11.83 2.98
CA SER A 43 -14.07 -12.18 1.72
C SER A 43 -13.26 -11.73 0.51
N LEU A 44 -12.68 -10.52 0.57
CA LEU A 44 -11.75 -10.03 -0.45
C LEU A 44 -10.52 -10.93 -0.56
N ASN A 45 -9.88 -11.28 0.56
CA ASN A 45 -8.72 -12.17 0.58
C ASN A 45 -9.06 -13.54 -0.02
N ARG A 46 -10.20 -14.13 0.35
CA ARG A 46 -10.67 -15.37 -0.25
C ARG A 46 -10.88 -15.24 -1.75
N PHE A 47 -11.41 -14.13 -2.23
CA PHE A 47 -11.53 -13.87 -3.66
C PHE A 47 -10.15 -13.84 -4.33
N LEU A 48 -9.18 -13.14 -3.75
CA LEU A 48 -7.80 -13.09 -4.26
C LEU A 48 -7.15 -14.50 -4.29
N THR A 49 -7.27 -15.28 -3.22
CA THR A 49 -6.62 -16.59 -3.13
C THR A 49 -7.33 -17.68 -3.93
N THR A 50 -8.66 -17.62 -4.07
CA THR A 50 -9.43 -18.69 -4.72
C THR A 50 -9.81 -18.39 -6.17
N THR A 51 -10.15 -17.13 -6.47
CA THR A 51 -10.60 -16.73 -7.83
C THR A 51 -9.43 -16.25 -8.67
N ILE A 52 -8.55 -15.43 -8.10
CA ILE A 52 -7.32 -14.98 -8.77
C ILE A 52 -6.21 -16.02 -8.61
N GLY A 53 -6.26 -16.83 -7.55
CA GLY A 53 -5.29 -17.90 -7.30
C GLY A 53 -3.97 -17.39 -6.74
N ASP A 54 -3.94 -16.22 -6.10
CA ASP A 54 -2.71 -15.64 -5.57
C ASP A 54 -2.21 -16.41 -4.34
N PRO A 55 -1.08 -17.13 -4.43
CA PRO A 55 -0.55 -17.91 -3.31
C PRO A 55 0.13 -17.03 -2.25
N PHE A 56 0.50 -15.78 -2.56
CA PHE A 56 1.22 -14.89 -1.66
C PHE A 56 0.31 -14.26 -0.60
N MET A 57 -0.95 -14.05 -0.93
CA MET A 57 -1.94 -13.43 -0.05
C MET A 57 -2.61 -14.42 0.91
N VAL A 58 -2.17 -15.68 0.97
CA VAL A 58 -2.73 -16.68 1.87
C VAL A 58 -2.41 -16.33 3.33
N ILE A 59 -3.47 -16.17 4.13
CA ILE A 59 -3.38 -15.89 5.58
C ILE A 59 -3.11 -17.21 6.32
N ASP A 60 -1.86 -17.68 6.25
CA ASP A 60 -1.40 -18.88 6.96
C ASP A 60 0.00 -18.69 7.56
N ARG A 61 0.06 -18.40 8.86
CA ARG A 61 1.32 -18.17 9.58
C ARG A 61 2.24 -19.39 9.67
N THR A 62 1.72 -20.59 9.43
CA THR A 62 2.52 -21.83 9.47
C THR A 62 3.37 -22.01 8.21
N ARG A 63 3.03 -21.29 7.14
CA ARG A 63 3.82 -21.25 5.89
C ARG A 63 5.12 -20.49 6.08
N THR A 64 6.22 -21.24 6.13
CA THR A 64 7.58 -20.71 6.24
C THR A 64 8.17 -20.26 4.91
N ASP A 65 7.62 -20.72 3.79
CA ASP A 65 8.07 -20.39 2.44
C ASP A 65 7.77 -18.93 2.04
N LEU A 66 6.82 -18.29 2.72
CA LEU A 66 6.41 -16.90 2.49
C LEU A 66 7.01 -15.91 3.48
N VAL A 67 7.95 -16.32 4.33
CA VAL A 67 8.55 -15.45 5.36
C VAL A 67 9.26 -14.25 4.73
N TRP A 68 10.00 -14.46 3.63
CA TRP A 68 10.67 -13.37 2.92
C TRP A 68 9.68 -12.33 2.39
N PHE A 69 8.54 -12.78 1.87
CA PHE A 69 7.48 -11.92 1.33
C PHE A 69 6.82 -11.13 2.46
N ARG A 70 6.49 -11.79 3.58
CA ARG A 70 5.96 -11.12 4.78
C ARG A 70 6.93 -10.09 5.36
N SER A 71 8.23 -10.34 5.31
CA SER A 71 9.23 -9.35 5.69
C SER A 71 9.18 -8.11 4.78
N LEU A 72 8.97 -8.29 3.47
CA LEU A 72 8.79 -7.16 2.55
C LEU A 72 7.49 -6.40 2.82
N LEU A 73 6.36 -7.09 3.03
CA LEU A 73 5.10 -6.45 3.42
C LEU A 73 5.21 -5.70 4.76
N THR A 74 6.01 -6.23 5.69
CA THR A 74 6.32 -5.56 6.95
C THR A 74 7.12 -4.28 6.70
N CYS A 75 8.16 -4.34 5.87
CA CYS A 75 8.89 -3.14 5.45
C CYS A 75 7.98 -2.12 4.77
N GLU A 76 7.08 -2.57 3.90
CA GLU A 76 6.09 -1.72 3.25
C GLU A 76 5.18 -1.02 4.27
N LEU A 77 4.64 -1.78 5.23
CA LEU A 77 3.79 -1.24 6.28
C LEU A 77 4.50 -0.20 7.16
N PHE A 78 5.77 -0.40 7.49
CA PHE A 78 6.51 0.47 8.41
C PHE A 78 7.28 1.60 7.73
N VAL A 79 7.68 1.45 6.47
CA VAL A 79 8.50 2.44 5.75
C VAL A 79 7.68 3.15 4.68
N GLN A 80 7.00 2.38 3.84
CA GLN A 80 6.30 2.92 2.67
C GLN A 80 4.95 3.54 3.05
N LEU A 81 4.17 2.92 3.94
CA LEU A 81 2.88 3.47 4.36
C LEU A 81 3.01 4.84 5.06
N PRO A 82 3.91 5.05 6.06
CA PRO A 82 4.10 6.36 6.66
C PRO A 82 4.64 7.39 5.66
N PHE A 83 5.48 6.94 4.73
CA PHE A 83 5.97 7.77 3.63
C PHE A 83 4.82 8.26 2.74
N PHE A 84 3.82 7.44 2.44
CA PHE A 84 2.65 7.87 1.66
C PHE A 84 1.83 8.93 2.35
N PHE A 85 1.56 8.77 3.65
CA PHE A 85 0.87 9.81 4.41
C PHE A 85 1.64 11.14 4.39
N TYR A 86 2.96 11.07 4.55
CA TYR A 86 3.82 12.24 4.46
C TYR A 86 3.81 12.86 3.04
N ALA A 87 3.87 12.04 1.99
CA ALA A 87 3.84 12.48 0.60
C ALA A 87 2.51 13.16 0.24
N VAL A 88 1.37 12.60 0.66
CA VAL A 88 0.05 13.20 0.48
C VAL A 88 -0.04 14.55 1.19
N TRP A 89 0.36 14.62 2.46
CA TRP A 89 0.36 15.87 3.24
C TRP A 89 1.22 16.95 2.58
N MET A 90 2.39 16.57 2.09
CA MET A 90 3.35 17.49 1.51
C MET A 90 2.95 17.96 0.08
N LEU A 91 2.33 17.08 -0.72
CA LEU A 91 1.72 17.44 -2.00
C LEU A 91 0.53 18.39 -1.80
N TRP A 92 -0.28 18.15 -0.77
CA TRP A 92 -1.43 18.98 -0.41
C TRP A 92 -1.02 20.38 0.08
N THR A 93 0.04 20.48 0.89
CA THR A 93 0.48 21.75 1.51
C THR A 93 1.29 22.66 0.61
N GLY A 94 1.67 22.25 -0.60
CA GLY A 94 2.29 23.18 -1.54
C GLY A 94 3.82 23.35 -1.44
N SER A 95 4.50 22.59 -0.58
CA SER A 95 5.95 22.76 -0.27
C SER A 95 6.86 22.77 -1.51
N SER A 96 7.93 23.57 -1.56
CA SER A 96 8.86 23.57 -2.71
C SER A 96 9.71 22.30 -2.84
N ARG A 97 9.74 21.41 -1.84
CA ARG A 97 10.57 20.17 -1.82
C ARG A 97 9.88 18.91 -2.36
N ARG A 98 8.67 18.99 -2.93
CA ARG A 98 7.89 17.79 -3.34
C ARG A 98 8.57 16.88 -4.35
N HIS A 99 9.38 17.45 -5.22
CA HIS A 99 10.02 16.69 -6.29
C HIS A 99 11.19 15.82 -5.81
N LEU A 100 11.84 16.16 -4.70
CA LEU A 100 12.91 15.31 -4.13
C LEU A 100 12.36 13.99 -3.60
N TRP A 101 11.14 14.01 -3.06
CA TRP A 101 10.49 12.81 -2.52
C TRP A 101 9.84 11.97 -3.60
N LEU A 102 9.36 12.60 -4.69
CA LEU A 102 8.91 11.87 -5.88
C LEU A 102 10.06 11.14 -6.59
N LEU A 103 11.28 11.66 -6.53
CA LEU A 103 12.49 11.00 -7.08
C LEU A 103 12.90 9.75 -6.31
N MET A 104 12.58 9.64 -5.01
CA MET A 104 12.82 8.40 -4.26
C MET A 104 11.87 7.27 -4.67
N TYR A 105 10.79 7.60 -5.38
CA TYR A 105 9.75 6.66 -5.79
C TYR A 105 9.91 6.17 -7.24
N GLY A 106 10.87 6.74 -7.99
CA GLY A 106 11.16 6.43 -9.39
C GLY A 106 12.43 5.62 -9.59
#